data_AF-A0A177C6L1-F1
#
_entry.id   AF-A0A177C6L1-F1
#
_cell.length_a   1.000
_cell.length_b   1.000
_cell.length_c   1.000
_cell.angle_alpha   90.00
_cell.angle_beta   90.00
_cell.angle_gamma   90.00
#
_symmetry.space_group_name_H-M   'P 1'
#
loop_
_entity.id
_entity.type
_entity.pdbx_description
1 polymer ?
#
loop_
_entity_poly.entity_id
_entity_poly.type
_entity_poly.pdbx_seq_one_letter_code
_entity_poly.pdbx_strand_id
1 'polypeptide(L)'
;TATQTQGKIAARATEEDEAGPTSCGEAGSFTLSFDDSTVSGEDGDRLLVSGMRNPYHHLFYANGFAYLPDKWEPYAARSQPNVAVFLPLGSSLLPNSPFAGTMLPGELGAGPRASVDAYWFNARSGYFGCALNGITPCTLRISGYRFDEGLQGEVLVAEQNVTIPPCWGYIDCQLSRVVFKEQFQGLSGIQFNAFTYNLGIAQMFMMDDLTMDWYNNSCSAGILRIGHS
;
A
#
# COMPACT_ATOMS: atom_id res chain seq x y z
N THR A 1 2.87 -66.72 -16.76
CA THR A 1 2.42 -65.83 -17.85
C THR A 1 1.55 -64.75 -17.25
N ALA A 2 2.09 -63.53 -17.13
CA ALA A 2 1.42 -62.23 -17.00
C ALA A 2 2.44 -61.23 -16.43
N THR A 3 3.22 -60.62 -17.33
CA THR A 3 4.14 -59.52 -16.98
C THR A 3 3.36 -58.23 -17.07
N GLN A 4 3.20 -57.53 -15.93
CA GLN A 4 2.45 -56.29 -15.83
C GLN A 4 3.38 -55.11 -16.15
N THR A 5 3.05 -54.37 -17.20
CA THR A 5 3.75 -53.16 -17.67
C THR A 5 3.40 -51.98 -16.76
N GLN A 6 4.39 -51.33 -16.14
CA GLN A 6 4.23 -50.02 -15.51
C GLN A 6 5.04 -48.98 -16.29
N GLY A 7 4.33 -48.12 -17.01
CA GLY A 7 4.88 -46.91 -17.62
C GLY A 7 5.23 -45.89 -16.55
N LYS A 8 6.48 -45.43 -16.55
CA LYS A 8 6.97 -44.38 -15.66
C LYS A 8 6.71 -43.03 -16.33
N ILE A 9 5.68 -42.32 -15.89
CA ILE A 9 5.40 -40.94 -16.29
C ILE A 9 6.40 -40.06 -15.54
N ALA A 10 7.28 -39.37 -16.28
CA ALA A 10 8.20 -38.40 -15.72
C ALA A 10 7.42 -37.14 -15.31
N ALA A 11 7.32 -36.89 -14.00
CA ALA A 11 6.84 -35.63 -13.48
C ALA A 11 7.90 -34.55 -13.74
N ARG A 12 7.55 -33.57 -14.57
CA ARG A 12 8.32 -32.34 -14.76
C ARG A 12 8.01 -31.46 -13.55
N ALA A 13 8.91 -31.44 -12.57
CA ALA A 13 8.88 -30.43 -11.52
C ALA A 13 9.22 -29.08 -12.16
N THR A 14 8.28 -28.15 -12.08
CA THR A 14 8.49 -26.72 -12.28
C THR A 14 9.35 -26.23 -11.12
N GLU A 15 10.57 -25.78 -11.41
CA GLU A 15 11.35 -24.98 -10.46
C GLU A 15 10.58 -23.69 -10.17
N GLU A 16 10.13 -23.56 -8.91
CA GLU A 16 9.84 -22.26 -8.32
C GLU A 16 11.19 -21.55 -8.19
N ASP A 17 11.38 -20.49 -8.97
CA ASP A 17 12.54 -19.62 -8.92
C ASP A 17 12.48 -18.80 -7.62
N GLU A 18 13.07 -19.34 -6.56
CA GLU A 18 13.40 -18.58 -5.35
C GLU A 18 14.36 -17.45 -5.76
N ALA A 19 13.88 -16.21 -5.67
CA ALA A 19 14.67 -15.02 -6.00
C ALA A 19 15.91 -14.93 -5.10
N GLY A 20 17.06 -15.39 -5.60
CA GLY A 20 18.37 -15.15 -5.00
C GLY A 20 18.73 -13.66 -5.01
N PRO A 21 19.72 -13.22 -4.20
CA PRO A 21 20.11 -11.82 -4.15
C PRO A 21 20.68 -11.40 -5.51
N THR A 22 19.87 -10.77 -6.33
CA THR A 22 20.33 -10.24 -7.60
C THR A 22 21.24 -9.06 -7.31
N SER A 23 22.41 -8.99 -7.97
CA SER A 23 23.32 -7.84 -7.92
C SER A 23 22.70 -6.54 -8.49
N CYS A 24 21.38 -6.54 -8.71
CA CYS A 24 20.60 -5.55 -9.43
C CYS A 24 19.81 -4.62 -8.51
N GLY A 25 20.05 -4.72 -7.21
CA GLY A 25 19.37 -3.95 -6.19
C GLY A 25 17.92 -4.39 -5.98
N GLU A 26 17.02 -3.45 -5.71
CA GLU A 26 15.62 -3.79 -5.50
C GLU A 26 14.94 -4.07 -6.85
N ALA A 27 14.29 -5.20 -7.03
CA ALA A 27 13.60 -5.56 -8.26
C ALA A 27 12.47 -6.55 -7.94
N GLY A 28 11.43 -6.56 -8.77
CA GLY A 28 10.31 -7.48 -8.68
C GLY A 28 9.20 -7.00 -7.74
N SER A 29 8.50 -7.97 -7.16
CA SER A 29 7.40 -7.77 -6.23
C SER A 29 7.89 -7.33 -4.86
N PHE A 30 7.13 -6.46 -4.21
CA PHE A 30 7.36 -6.04 -2.84
C PHE A 30 6.02 -5.73 -2.15
N THR A 31 6.05 -5.72 -0.81
CA THR A 31 4.88 -5.42 0.02
C THR A 31 5.23 -4.31 0.97
N LEU A 32 4.33 -3.32 1.10
CA LEU A 32 4.39 -2.36 2.19
C LEU A 32 3.56 -2.89 3.36
N SER A 33 4.24 -3.33 4.41
CA SER A 33 3.63 -3.83 5.65
C SER A 33 3.53 -2.77 6.75
N PHE A 34 4.21 -1.62 6.58
CA PHE A 34 4.22 -0.51 7.54
C PHE A 34 4.84 -0.85 8.91
N ASP A 35 5.64 -1.90 8.98
CA ASP A 35 6.17 -2.48 10.22
C ASP A 35 7.60 -2.05 10.58
N ASP A 36 8.32 -1.37 9.68
CA ASP A 36 9.73 -1.00 9.88
C ASP A 36 9.94 0.01 11.03
N SER A 37 8.86 0.59 11.55
CA SER A 37 8.90 1.47 12.70
C SER A 37 8.32 0.81 13.94
N THR A 38 9.08 0.79 15.02
CA THR A 38 8.53 0.48 16.33
C THR A 38 8.00 1.77 16.93
N VAL A 39 6.67 1.90 17.07
CA VAL A 39 6.10 3.00 17.86
C VAL A 39 6.46 2.75 19.33
N SER A 40 7.56 3.35 19.79
CA SER A 40 8.08 3.18 21.15
C SER A 40 7.08 3.76 22.15
N GLY A 41 6.46 2.87 22.92
CA GLY A 41 5.49 3.20 23.97
C GLY A 41 6.15 3.72 25.24
N GLU A 42 6.78 4.89 25.20
CA GLU A 42 7.22 5.56 26.43
C GLU A 42 6.08 6.23 27.22
N ASP A 43 4.87 6.32 26.65
CA ASP A 43 3.66 6.71 27.38
C ASP A 43 2.52 5.74 27.08
N GLY A 44 2.36 4.73 27.94
CA GLY A 44 1.47 3.58 27.78
C GLY A 44 -0.04 3.86 27.80
N ASP A 45 -0.50 5.10 27.65
CA ASP A 45 -1.91 5.46 27.85
C ASP A 45 -2.45 6.49 26.84
N ARG A 46 -1.69 6.83 25.79
CA ARG A 46 -2.13 7.76 24.74
C ARG A 46 -2.01 7.11 23.37
N LEU A 47 -3.04 7.31 22.53
CA LEU A 47 -3.01 6.95 21.10
C LEU A 47 -1.91 7.78 20.41
N LEU A 48 -0.66 7.29 20.45
CA LEU A 48 0.48 7.93 19.81
C LEU A 48 0.39 7.66 18.31
N VAL A 49 -0.48 8.41 17.63
CA VAL A 49 -0.50 8.46 16.17
C VAL A 49 0.81 9.11 15.72
N SER A 50 1.76 8.27 15.31
CA SER A 50 3.07 8.74 14.87
C SER A 50 3.00 8.95 13.37
N GLY A 51 3.28 10.16 12.90
CA GLY A 51 3.32 10.46 11.48
C GLY A 51 4.28 9.52 10.74
N MET A 52 3.90 9.12 9.53
CA MET A 52 4.73 8.19 8.74
C MET A 52 6.04 8.86 8.30
N ARG A 53 7.15 8.12 8.38
CA ARG A 53 8.44 8.60 7.87
C ARG A 53 8.35 8.72 6.35
N ASN A 54 8.90 9.81 5.80
CA ASN A 54 8.84 10.08 4.38
C ASN A 54 10.26 10.36 3.83
N PRO A 55 10.73 9.63 2.80
CA PRO A 55 10.07 8.48 2.14
C PRO A 55 10.06 7.20 3.01
N TYR A 56 9.14 6.28 2.69
CA TYR A 56 9.07 4.92 3.22
C TYR A 56 9.10 3.93 2.04
N HIS A 57 10.10 3.04 2.01
CA HIS A 57 10.45 2.18 0.86
C HIS A 57 10.42 2.91 -0.50
N HIS A 58 11.13 4.03 -0.59
CA HIS A 58 11.21 4.90 -1.78
C HIS A 58 9.93 5.62 -2.19
N LEU A 59 8.82 5.39 -1.50
CA LEU A 59 7.56 6.06 -1.79
C LEU A 59 7.33 7.20 -0.79
N PHE A 60 6.81 8.31 -1.32
CA PHE A 60 6.39 9.46 -0.57
C PHE A 60 4.92 9.32 -0.21
N TYR A 61 4.55 9.82 0.96
CA TYR A 61 3.21 9.72 1.51
C TYR A 61 2.65 11.11 1.75
N ALA A 62 1.38 11.30 1.45
CA ALA A 62 0.67 12.54 1.72
C ALA A 62 0.54 12.84 3.22
N ASN A 63 0.33 14.11 3.54
CA ASN A 63 -0.03 14.49 4.90
C ASN A 63 -1.30 13.77 5.36
N GLY A 64 -1.28 13.25 6.59
CA GLY A 64 -2.39 12.50 7.18
C GLY A 64 -2.13 11.00 7.35
N PHE A 65 -1.07 10.47 6.74
CA PHE A 65 -0.62 9.09 7.01
C PHE A 65 0.12 8.96 8.34
N ALA A 66 -0.20 7.92 9.07
CA ALA A 66 0.44 7.57 10.33
C ALA A 66 0.50 6.07 10.56
N TYR A 67 1.39 5.66 11.45
CA TYR A 67 1.41 4.30 11.99
C TYR A 67 0.41 4.18 13.14
N LEU A 68 -0.44 3.17 13.08
CA LEU A 68 -1.34 2.77 14.16
C LEU A 68 -0.93 1.37 14.64
N PRO A 69 -0.38 1.24 15.87
CA PRO A 69 -0.05 -0.06 16.42
C PRO A 69 -1.29 -0.95 16.60
N ASP A 70 -1.13 -2.25 16.34
CA ASP A 70 -2.19 -3.28 16.38
C ASP A 70 -3.03 -3.26 17.68
N LYS A 71 -2.39 -2.94 18.81
CA LYS A 71 -3.06 -2.83 20.13
C LYS A 71 -4.16 -1.76 20.20
N TRP A 72 -4.25 -0.88 19.20
CA TRP A 72 -5.20 0.24 19.15
C TRP A 72 -6.32 0.00 18.12
N GLU A 73 -6.88 -1.21 18.14
CA GLU A 73 -8.05 -1.70 17.39
C GLU A 73 -9.04 -0.57 16.98
N PRO A 74 -9.55 -0.63 15.74
CA PRO A 74 -10.57 -1.65 15.51
C PRO A 74 -10.16 -2.82 14.63
N TYR A 75 -9.18 -2.65 13.73
CA TYR A 75 -8.72 -3.73 12.85
C TYR A 75 -7.38 -4.26 13.31
N ALA A 76 -7.29 -5.59 13.45
CA ALA A 76 -6.02 -6.23 13.69
C ALA A 76 -5.10 -6.07 12.47
N ALA A 77 -3.81 -5.82 12.71
CA ALA A 77 -2.79 -5.76 11.69
C ALA A 77 -2.66 -7.13 10.99
N ARG A 78 -2.55 -7.11 9.66
CA ARG A 78 -2.36 -8.31 8.87
C ARG A 78 -0.91 -8.80 8.99
N SER A 79 0.01 -7.85 9.00
CA SER A 79 1.42 -8.00 9.37
C SER A 79 1.67 -7.16 10.63
N GLN A 80 2.31 -7.76 11.63
CA GLN A 80 2.57 -7.05 12.89
C GLN A 80 3.87 -6.24 12.81
N PRO A 81 3.96 -5.09 13.51
CA PRO A 81 3.05 -4.64 14.57
C PRO A 81 2.08 -3.50 14.21
N ASN A 82 2.07 -2.96 12.99
CA ASN A 82 1.32 -1.74 12.69
C ASN A 82 0.38 -1.89 11.49
N VAL A 83 -0.62 -1.01 11.44
CA VAL A 83 -1.32 -0.68 10.20
C VAL A 83 -1.04 0.77 9.82
N ALA A 84 -1.08 1.08 8.53
CA ALA A 84 -1.12 2.46 8.08
C ALA A 84 -2.55 3.01 8.24
N VAL A 85 -2.69 4.18 8.83
CA VAL A 85 -3.96 4.91 8.90
C VAL A 85 -3.85 6.22 8.15
N PHE A 86 -4.90 6.59 7.42
CA PHE A 86 -5.03 7.91 6.82
C PHE A 86 -6.13 8.71 7.52
N LEU A 87 -5.76 9.90 8.00
CA LEU A 87 -6.66 10.83 8.68
C LEU A 87 -6.98 12.02 7.75
N PRO A 88 -8.15 12.03 7.06
CA PRO A 88 -8.47 13.05 6.07
C PRO A 88 -8.51 14.48 6.65
N LEU A 89 -8.85 14.62 7.93
CA LEU A 89 -8.90 15.90 8.65
C LEU A 89 -7.70 16.11 9.60
N GLY A 90 -6.82 15.11 9.71
CA GLY A 90 -5.66 15.10 10.62
C GLY A 90 -4.35 15.55 9.97
N SER A 91 -4.36 15.92 8.69
CA SER A 91 -3.17 16.33 7.93
C SER A 91 -2.45 17.56 8.51
N SER A 92 -3.14 18.40 9.30
CA SER A 92 -2.56 19.54 10.01
C SER A 92 -2.09 19.23 11.44
N LEU A 93 -2.47 18.07 11.98
CA LEU A 93 -2.19 17.66 13.36
C LEU A 93 -0.98 16.73 13.49
N LEU A 94 -0.56 16.13 12.37
CA LEU A 94 0.65 15.31 12.30
C LEU A 94 1.83 16.18 11.86
N PRO A 95 3.05 15.91 12.38
CA PRO A 95 4.24 16.63 11.95
C PRO A 95 4.41 16.47 10.43
N ASN A 96 4.58 17.59 9.72
CA ASN A 96 4.83 17.59 8.29
C ASN A 96 6.13 16.81 8.00
N SER A 97 6.02 15.69 7.31
CA SER A 97 7.18 14.97 6.79
C SER A 97 7.61 15.57 5.44
N PRO A 98 8.88 15.43 5.03
CA PRO A 98 9.39 16.04 3.80
C PRO A 98 8.52 15.70 2.59
N PHE A 99 8.17 16.70 1.77
CA PHE A 99 7.38 16.56 0.54
C PHE A 99 5.94 16.02 0.72
N ALA A 100 5.48 15.72 1.93
CA ALA A 100 4.12 15.24 2.15
C ALA A 100 3.03 16.26 1.77
N GLY A 101 3.35 17.56 1.80
CA GLY A 101 2.48 18.64 1.34
C GLY A 101 2.44 18.84 -0.18
N THR A 102 3.29 18.16 -0.95
CA THR A 102 3.26 18.22 -2.43
C THR A 102 2.44 17.09 -3.05
N MET A 103 2.02 16.12 -2.24
CA MET A 103 1.19 14.98 -2.63
C MET A 103 -0.31 15.34 -2.51
N LEU A 104 -1.18 14.67 -3.27
CA LEU A 104 -2.63 14.74 -3.09
C LEU A 104 -3.04 14.06 -1.76
N PRO A 105 -4.10 14.52 -1.08
CA PRO A 105 -4.55 13.88 0.16
C PRO A 105 -4.87 12.39 -0.03
N GLY A 106 -4.26 11.53 0.79
CA GLY A 106 -4.42 10.07 0.72
C GLY A 106 -3.60 9.40 -0.39
N GLU A 107 -2.68 10.14 -1.00
CA GLU A 107 -1.76 9.62 -2.01
C GLU A 107 -0.47 9.06 -1.43
N LEU A 108 0.03 8.01 -2.05
CA LEU A 108 1.40 7.56 -1.95
C LEU A 108 2.00 7.33 -3.35
N GLY A 109 3.30 7.57 -3.52
CA GLY A 109 3.93 7.40 -4.83
C GLY A 109 5.36 7.88 -4.93
N ALA A 110 5.86 8.07 -6.14
CA ALA A 110 7.20 8.54 -6.43
C ALA A 110 7.42 10.02 -6.03
N GLY A 111 6.35 10.80 -5.83
CA GLY A 111 6.38 12.16 -5.31
C GLY A 111 7.29 13.07 -6.14
N PRO A 112 8.29 13.76 -5.55
CA PRO A 112 9.25 14.58 -6.31
C PRO A 112 10.00 13.84 -7.42
N ARG A 113 9.99 12.50 -7.41
CA ARG A 113 10.62 11.63 -8.42
C ARG A 113 9.62 11.08 -9.43
N ALA A 114 8.40 11.61 -9.52
CA ALA A 114 7.36 11.15 -10.42
C ALA A 114 7.79 11.11 -11.90
N SER A 115 8.73 11.97 -12.33
CA SER A 115 9.28 11.94 -13.69
C SER A 115 10.26 10.79 -13.98
N VAL A 116 10.64 10.00 -12.98
CA VAL A 116 11.62 8.92 -13.11
C VAL A 116 10.93 7.56 -12.95
N ASP A 117 10.84 6.82 -14.05
CA ASP A 117 10.12 5.55 -14.13
C ASP A 117 10.69 4.42 -13.24
N ALA A 118 11.94 4.55 -12.77
CA ALA A 118 12.56 3.65 -11.81
C ALA A 118 11.80 3.57 -10.49
N TYR A 119 11.01 4.60 -10.14
CA TYR A 119 10.19 4.67 -8.93
C TYR A 119 8.70 4.39 -9.20
N TRP A 120 8.34 4.07 -10.43
CA TRP A 120 6.97 3.71 -10.77
C TRP A 120 6.68 2.27 -10.37
N PHE A 121 5.42 1.97 -10.13
CA PHE A 121 4.98 0.68 -9.62
C PHE A 121 3.69 0.20 -10.29
N ASN A 122 3.48 -1.11 -10.22
CA ASN A 122 2.21 -1.77 -10.52
C ASN A 122 1.56 -2.11 -9.19
N ALA A 123 0.31 -1.68 -8.98
CA ALA A 123 -0.42 -2.02 -7.77
C ALA A 123 -1.25 -3.30 -7.99
N ARG A 124 -1.17 -4.27 -7.07
CA ARG A 124 -1.86 -5.57 -7.20
C ARG A 124 -3.01 -5.73 -6.23
N SER A 125 -2.74 -5.59 -4.95
CA SER A 125 -3.77 -5.70 -3.90
C SER A 125 -3.31 -5.03 -2.62
N GLY A 126 -4.26 -4.79 -1.72
CA GLY A 126 -3.96 -4.43 -0.33
C GLY A 126 -5.12 -4.83 0.58
N TYR A 127 -4.93 -4.71 1.87
CA TYR A 127 -5.95 -4.97 2.87
C TYR A 127 -6.45 -3.64 3.44
N PHE A 128 -7.77 -3.45 3.50
CA PHE A 128 -8.36 -2.16 3.86
C PHE A 128 -9.47 -2.28 4.89
N GLY A 129 -9.57 -1.29 5.78
CA GLY A 129 -10.62 -1.13 6.76
C GLY A 129 -11.06 0.34 6.85
N CYS A 130 -12.28 0.59 7.31
CA CYS A 130 -12.79 1.94 7.56
C CYS A 130 -13.19 2.09 9.02
N ALA A 131 -12.84 3.22 9.64
CA ALA A 131 -13.05 3.42 11.08
C ALA A 131 -14.28 4.28 11.45
N LEU A 132 -15.31 4.27 10.61
CA LEU A 132 -16.61 4.81 11.01
C LEU A 132 -17.25 3.99 12.12
N ASN A 133 -18.37 4.49 12.66
CA ASN A 133 -19.25 3.99 13.73
C ASN A 133 -19.58 2.48 13.77
N GLY A 134 -18.98 1.66 12.90
CA GLY A 134 -19.09 0.22 12.85
C GLY A 134 -20.38 -0.27 12.23
N ILE A 135 -21.24 0.64 11.75
CA ILE A 135 -22.61 0.30 11.34
C ILE A 135 -22.78 0.40 9.83
N THR A 136 -22.19 1.42 9.21
CA THR A 136 -22.37 1.69 7.78
C THR A 136 -21.10 1.30 7.00
N PRO A 137 -21.23 0.59 5.86
CA PRO A 137 -20.11 0.38 4.94
C PRO A 137 -19.48 1.72 4.51
N CYS A 138 -18.25 1.65 4.03
CA CYS A 138 -17.62 2.78 3.34
C CYS A 138 -17.35 2.44 1.87
N THR A 139 -17.29 3.47 1.04
CA THR A 139 -16.75 3.39 -0.31
C THR A 139 -15.29 3.81 -0.28
N LEU A 140 -14.39 2.90 -0.60
CA LEU A 140 -12.99 3.19 -0.89
C LEU A 140 -12.87 3.56 -2.37
N ARG A 141 -12.55 4.82 -2.66
CA ARG A 141 -12.18 5.29 -3.99
C ARG A 141 -10.67 5.19 -4.15
N ILE A 142 -10.26 4.52 -5.21
CA ILE A 142 -8.86 4.25 -5.55
C ILE A 142 -8.62 4.89 -6.91
N SER A 143 -7.63 5.79 -6.97
CA SER A 143 -7.28 6.54 -8.17
C SER A 143 -5.80 6.36 -8.45
N GLY A 144 -5.46 5.85 -9.64
CA GLY A 144 -4.09 5.63 -10.09
C GLY A 144 -3.64 6.73 -11.02
N TYR A 145 -2.44 7.25 -10.77
CA TYR A 145 -1.85 8.35 -11.51
C TYR A 145 -0.55 7.94 -12.18
N ARG A 146 -0.28 8.54 -13.34
CA ARG A 146 0.98 8.38 -14.07
C ARG A 146 1.49 9.73 -14.51
N PHE A 147 2.79 9.95 -14.35
CA PHE A 147 3.45 11.16 -14.80
C PHE A 147 3.42 11.25 -16.33
N ASP A 148 3.02 12.41 -16.82
CA ASP A 148 3.02 12.75 -18.24
C ASP A 148 4.12 13.80 -18.50
N GLU A 149 5.07 13.47 -19.35
CA GLU A 149 6.19 14.36 -19.68
C GLU A 149 5.75 15.61 -20.45
N GLY A 150 4.67 15.54 -21.24
CA GLY A 150 4.17 16.69 -21.98
C GLY A 150 3.52 17.73 -21.07
N LEU A 151 2.78 17.26 -20.06
CA LEU A 151 2.09 18.09 -19.08
C LEU A 151 2.94 18.41 -17.85
N GLN A 152 4.12 17.78 -17.71
CA GLN A 152 5.02 17.92 -16.56
C GLN A 152 4.30 17.67 -15.22
N GLY A 153 3.41 16.66 -15.21
CA GLY A 153 2.58 16.38 -14.05
C GLY A 153 1.87 15.04 -14.13
N GLU A 154 1.34 14.60 -12.99
CA GLU A 154 0.62 13.35 -12.89
C GLU A 154 -0.81 13.47 -13.43
N VAL A 155 -1.19 12.52 -14.28
CA VAL A 155 -2.54 12.41 -14.85
C VAL A 155 -3.21 11.15 -14.37
N LEU A 156 -4.52 11.23 -14.16
CA LEU A 156 -5.36 10.10 -13.77
C LEU A 156 -5.42 9.08 -14.91
N VAL A 157 -5.05 7.83 -14.65
CA VAL A 157 -5.03 6.74 -15.64
C VAL A 157 -5.90 5.53 -15.24
N ALA A 158 -6.26 5.40 -13.97
CA ALA A 158 -7.08 4.30 -13.48
C ALA A 158 -7.98 4.73 -12.32
N GLU A 159 -9.20 4.17 -12.26
CA GLU A 159 -10.10 4.35 -11.13
C GLU A 159 -10.86 3.07 -10.77
N GLN A 160 -11.05 2.88 -9.46
CA GLN A 160 -11.84 1.80 -8.90
C GLN A 160 -12.49 2.23 -7.59
N ASN A 161 -13.78 1.93 -7.46
CA ASN A 161 -14.49 2.05 -6.20
C ASN A 161 -14.75 0.66 -5.65
N VAL A 162 -14.55 0.49 -4.34
CA VAL A 162 -14.81 -0.77 -3.63
C VAL A 162 -15.62 -0.46 -2.37
N THR A 163 -16.61 -1.30 -2.08
CA THR A 163 -17.35 -1.22 -0.82
C THR A 163 -16.62 -2.06 0.21
N ILE A 164 -16.19 -1.43 1.30
CA ILE A 164 -15.59 -2.12 2.46
C ILE A 164 -16.69 -2.32 3.50
N PRO A 165 -16.87 -3.54 4.02
CA PRO A 165 -17.88 -3.83 5.01
C PRO A 165 -17.64 -3.04 6.31
N PRO A 166 -18.69 -2.73 7.07
CA PRO A 166 -18.57 -2.14 8.38
C PRO A 166 -17.99 -3.13 9.39
N CYS A 167 -17.34 -2.58 10.41
CA CYS A 167 -16.76 -3.29 11.54
C CYS A 167 -17.69 -3.17 12.76
N TRP A 168 -18.65 -4.10 12.86
CA TRP A 168 -19.73 -4.04 13.85
C TRP A 168 -19.21 -4.10 15.29
N GLY A 169 -19.49 -3.05 16.05
CA GLY A 169 -19.11 -2.96 17.46
C GLY A 169 -17.60 -2.85 17.71
N TYR A 170 -16.77 -2.73 16.66
CA TYR A 170 -15.31 -2.79 16.76
C TYR A 170 -14.76 -4.08 17.37
N ILE A 171 -15.47 -5.20 17.17
CA ILE A 171 -15.09 -6.51 17.74
C ILE A 171 -14.56 -7.39 16.61
N ASP A 172 -13.35 -7.94 16.80
CA ASP A 172 -12.70 -8.93 15.92
C ASP A 172 -12.68 -8.54 14.43
N CYS A 173 -12.46 -7.26 14.13
CA CYS A 173 -12.56 -6.79 12.76
C CYS A 173 -11.30 -7.13 11.95
N GLN A 174 -11.54 -7.59 10.72
CA GLN A 174 -10.50 -7.98 9.77
C GLN A 174 -10.48 -7.02 8.60
N LEU A 175 -9.27 -6.66 8.17
CA LEU A 175 -9.08 -5.88 6.96
C LEU A 175 -9.57 -6.68 5.75
N SER A 176 -10.29 -6.01 4.86
CA SER A 176 -10.82 -6.62 3.64
C SER A 176 -9.78 -6.56 2.53
N ARG A 177 -9.47 -7.71 1.94
CA ARG A 177 -8.59 -7.75 0.76
C ARG A 177 -9.26 -7.09 -0.43
N VAL A 178 -8.58 -6.11 -1.02
CA VAL A 178 -8.97 -5.45 -2.25
C VAL A 178 -7.96 -5.79 -3.33
N VAL A 179 -8.45 -6.39 -4.43
CA VAL A 179 -7.67 -6.62 -5.64
C VAL A 179 -7.88 -5.45 -6.59
N PHE A 180 -6.79 -4.84 -7.04
CA PHE A 180 -6.85 -3.72 -7.97
C PHE A 180 -7.05 -4.23 -9.39
N LYS A 181 -7.78 -3.47 -10.19
CA LYS A 181 -7.98 -3.81 -11.61
C LYS A 181 -6.66 -3.74 -12.38
N GLU A 182 -6.62 -4.40 -13.54
CA GLU A 182 -5.44 -4.46 -14.41
C GLU A 182 -4.93 -3.08 -14.87
N GLN A 183 -5.75 -2.02 -14.83
CA GLN A 183 -5.33 -0.67 -15.22
C GLN A 183 -4.36 -0.02 -14.23
N PHE A 184 -4.20 -0.55 -13.02
CA PHE A 184 -3.30 -0.01 -11.99
C PHE A 184 -1.84 -0.43 -12.23
N GLN A 185 -1.30 -0.12 -13.42
CA GLN A 185 0.06 -0.47 -13.86
C GLN A 185 0.82 0.76 -14.34
N GLY A 186 2.14 0.77 -14.08
CA GLY A 186 3.02 1.89 -14.44
C GLY A 186 2.63 3.20 -13.79
N LEU A 187 2.27 3.15 -12.52
CA LEU A 187 1.81 4.29 -11.74
C LEU A 187 3.00 5.03 -11.13
N SER A 188 2.96 6.35 -11.19
CA SER A 188 3.84 7.22 -10.41
C SER A 188 3.21 7.60 -9.06
N GLY A 189 1.88 7.49 -8.94
CA GLY A 189 1.13 7.77 -7.72
C GLY A 189 -0.16 6.95 -7.62
N ILE A 190 -0.60 6.66 -6.41
CA ILE A 190 -1.89 6.02 -6.12
C ILE A 190 -2.55 6.69 -4.92
N GLN A 191 -3.81 7.05 -5.07
CA GLN A 191 -4.60 7.71 -4.05
C GLN A 191 -5.70 6.79 -3.53
N PHE A 192 -5.83 6.77 -2.21
CA PHE A 192 -6.91 6.10 -1.49
C PHE A 192 -7.72 7.14 -0.73
N ASN A 193 -9.03 7.17 -0.95
CA ASN A 193 -9.95 7.99 -0.15
C ASN A 193 -11.16 7.15 0.24
N ALA A 194 -11.48 7.12 1.53
CA ALA A 194 -12.69 6.48 2.03
C ALA A 194 -13.81 7.50 2.25
N PHE A 195 -15.03 7.10 1.93
CA PHE A 195 -16.23 7.89 2.14
C PHE A 195 -17.33 7.05 2.76
N THR A 196 -18.20 7.63 3.59
CA THR A 196 -19.41 6.93 4.04
C THR A 196 -20.23 6.53 2.84
N TYR A 197 -20.66 5.27 2.79
CA TYR A 197 -21.43 4.73 1.67
C TYR A 197 -22.67 5.59 1.39
N ASN A 198 -22.81 6.04 0.15
CA ASN A 198 -23.89 6.91 -0.37
C ASN A 198 -24.05 8.29 0.29
N LEU A 199 -23.25 8.67 1.29
CA LEU A 199 -23.31 9.99 1.92
C LEU A 199 -22.15 10.90 1.49
N GLY A 200 -21.06 10.34 0.95
CA GLY A 200 -19.94 11.12 0.42
C GLY A 200 -19.11 11.86 1.48
N ILE A 201 -19.32 11.54 2.77
CA ILE A 201 -18.58 12.13 3.88
C ILE A 201 -17.23 11.43 3.98
N ALA A 202 -16.12 12.18 3.89
CA ALA A 202 -14.76 11.62 3.98
C ALA A 202 -14.52 10.90 5.30
N GLN A 203 -13.83 9.77 5.24
CA GLN A 203 -13.57 8.88 6.37
C GLN A 203 -12.10 8.54 6.49
N MET A 204 -11.69 8.25 7.72
CA MET A 204 -10.42 7.57 7.95
C MET A 204 -10.51 6.14 7.44
N PHE A 205 -9.40 5.67 6.89
CA PHE A 205 -9.20 4.29 6.51
C PHE A 205 -7.90 3.76 7.09
N MET A 206 -7.87 2.45 7.29
CA MET A 206 -6.68 1.69 7.57
C MET A 206 -6.29 0.90 6.32
N MET A 207 -5.00 0.73 6.11
CA MET A 207 -4.46 -0.15 5.11
C MET A 207 -3.27 -0.92 5.64
N ASP A 208 -3.10 -2.13 5.13
CA ASP A 208 -1.96 -2.98 5.44
C ASP A 208 -1.64 -3.89 4.25
N ASP A 209 -0.42 -4.43 4.22
CA ASP A 209 0.06 -5.39 3.22
C ASP A 209 -0.25 -4.96 1.77
N LEU A 210 0.18 -3.76 1.37
CA LEU A 210 0.01 -3.26 0.01
C LEU A 210 1.00 -3.98 -0.92
N THR A 211 0.52 -4.96 -1.67
CA THR A 211 1.30 -5.74 -2.64
C THR A 211 1.45 -4.99 -3.96
N MET A 212 2.69 -4.82 -4.38
CA MET A 212 3.06 -4.07 -5.59
C MET A 212 4.25 -4.73 -6.28
N ASP A 213 4.54 -4.29 -7.51
CA ASP A 213 5.77 -4.63 -8.21
C ASP A 213 6.39 -3.37 -8.80
N TRP A 214 7.71 -3.33 -8.92
CA TRP A 214 8.37 -2.26 -9.66
C TRP A 214 7.98 -2.31 -11.14
N TYR A 215 7.58 -1.17 -11.70
CA TYR A 215 7.21 -1.08 -13.11
C TYR A 215 8.44 -1.22 -14.01
N ASN A 216 9.47 -0.40 -13.78
CA ASN A 216 10.77 -0.58 -14.41
C ASN A 216 11.59 -1.58 -13.61
N ASN A 217 11.51 -2.85 -14.01
CA ASN A 217 12.18 -3.97 -13.36
C ASN A 217 13.62 -4.23 -13.88
N SER A 218 14.24 -3.23 -14.52
CA SER A 218 15.61 -3.34 -15.00
C SER A 218 16.63 -3.29 -13.85
N CYS A 219 17.78 -3.92 -14.06
CA CYS A 219 18.90 -3.89 -13.12
C CYS A 219 19.38 -2.46 -12.81
N SER A 220 19.40 -1.59 -13.82
CA SER A 220 19.73 -0.17 -13.66
C SER A 220 18.74 0.57 -12.76
N ALA A 221 17.44 0.30 -12.90
CA ALA A 221 16.41 0.92 -12.07
C ALA A 221 16.50 0.45 -10.61
N GLY A 222 16.78 -0.84 -10.39
CA GLY A 222 16.96 -1.38 -9.04
C GLY A 222 18.20 -0.83 -8.32
N ILE A 223 19.31 -0.63 -9.04
CA ILE A 223 20.50 0.05 -8.49
C ILE A 223 20.20 1.51 -8.16
N LEU A 224 19.44 2.22 -9.01
CA LEU A 224 19.05 3.62 -8.75
C LEU A 224 18.25 3.75 -7.45
N ARG A 225 17.39 2.77 -7.12
CA ARG A 225 16.63 2.77 -5.87
C ARG A 225 17.53 2.59 -4.65
N ILE A 226 18.54 1.72 -4.70
CA ILE A 226 19.52 1.58 -3.60
C ILE A 226 20.42 2.81 -3.45
N GLY A 227 20.81 3.46 -4.55
CA GLY A 227 21.68 4.63 -4.51
C GLY A 227 21.06 5.87 -3.83
N HIS A 228 19.75 5.85 -3.56
CA HIS A 228 18.97 6.95 -2.99
C HIS A 228 18.11 6.54 -1.78
N SER A 229 18.47 5.44 -1.09
CA SER A 229 17.82 4.95 0.15
C SER A 229 18.20 5.75 1.40
#